data_AF-A0A2P2D1J5-F1
#
_entry.id   AF-A0A2P2D1J5-F1
#
_cell.length_a   1.000
_cell.length_b   1.000
_cell.length_c   1.000
_cell.angle_alpha   90.00
_cell.angle_beta   90.00
_cell.angle_gamma   90.00
#
_symmetry.space_group_name_H-M   'P 1'
#
loop_
_entity.id
_entity.type
_entity.pdbx_description
1 polymer ?
#
loop_
_entity_poly.entity_id
_entity_poly.type
_entity_poly.pdbx_seq_one_letter_code
_entity_poly.pdbx_strand_id
1 'polypeptide(L)'
;MKCYEKVKVGDRQGLIFDRLDGISLTKLPDKKPLTFFSLSRILADLHLDLHSKRAKKLKDIRSEAVKTLSKEPLSFLSKDEKKIAKELIEDLPEGSSVLHLDFHPENVIVANDSFVIIDWMTALKGDPAADVASTVFLFQDAELWPGTPFLKILFYTVVRKFILKGYLKRYLSVSGMDWREVEKWRLPILIFRLGLWNIESERAALQKEIREITTSSKAGK
;
A
#
# COMPACT_ATOMS: atom_id res chain seq x y z
N MET A 1 17.48 -12.26 0.66
CA MET A 1 17.70 -11.69 -0.69
C MET A 1 18.66 -10.53 -0.59
N LYS A 2 19.77 -10.59 -1.31
CA LYS A 2 20.76 -9.52 -1.44
C LYS A 2 20.56 -8.80 -2.77
N CYS A 3 20.72 -7.48 -2.75
CA CYS A 3 20.88 -6.63 -3.93
C CYS A 3 22.39 -6.43 -4.15
N TYR A 4 22.89 -6.77 -5.33
CA TYR A 4 24.33 -6.73 -5.63
C TYR A 4 24.74 -5.40 -6.25
N GLU A 5 24.13 -5.03 -7.36
CA GLU A 5 24.53 -3.84 -8.11
C GLU A 5 23.42 -3.29 -9.00
N LYS A 6 23.64 -2.06 -9.45
CA LYS A 6 22.90 -1.45 -10.56
C LYS A 6 23.58 -1.83 -11.86
N VAL A 7 22.81 -2.27 -12.84
CA VAL A 7 23.30 -2.63 -14.16
C VAL A 7 22.64 -1.77 -15.24
N LYS A 8 23.33 -1.58 -16.37
CA LYS A 8 22.76 -0.98 -17.58
C LYS A 8 22.85 -2.01 -18.72
N VAL A 9 21.73 -2.29 -19.38
CA VAL A 9 21.65 -3.19 -20.54
C VAL A 9 20.97 -2.44 -21.69
N GLY A 10 21.76 -2.07 -22.70
CA GLY A 10 21.32 -1.09 -23.70
C GLY A 10 20.97 0.25 -23.03
N ASP A 11 19.79 0.78 -23.30
CA ASP A 11 19.31 2.04 -22.70
C ASP A 11 18.52 1.85 -21.40
N ARG A 12 18.42 0.61 -20.89
CA ARG A 12 17.64 0.30 -19.69
C ARG A 12 18.53 0.17 -18.47
N GLN A 13 18.08 0.74 -17.35
CA GLN A 13 18.67 0.52 -16.03
C GLN A 13 17.97 -0.64 -15.32
N GLY A 14 18.73 -1.38 -14.52
CA GLY A 14 18.23 -2.50 -13.74
C GLY A 14 19.01 -2.70 -12.45
N LEU A 15 18.57 -3.69 -11.67
CA LEU A 15 19.19 -4.12 -10.42
C LEU A 15 19.41 -5.63 -10.47
N ILE A 16 20.55 -6.10 -9.95
CA ILE A 16 20.86 -7.52 -9.84
C ILE A 16 20.60 -7.98 -8.41
N PHE A 17 19.83 -9.05 -8.26
CA PHE A 17 19.44 -9.64 -6.97
C PHE A 17 19.71 -11.14 -6.93
N ASP A 18 19.70 -11.71 -5.72
CA ASP A 18 19.51 -13.16 -5.58
C ASP A 18 18.23 -13.59 -6.29
N ARG A 19 18.29 -14.71 -7.02
CA ARG A 19 17.09 -15.42 -7.44
C ARG A 19 16.48 -16.10 -6.22
N LEU A 20 15.18 -15.88 -5.99
CA LEU A 20 14.42 -16.60 -4.97
C LEU A 20 13.72 -17.79 -5.61
N ASP A 21 14.08 -19.00 -5.20
CA ASP A 21 13.36 -20.21 -5.60
C ASP A 21 12.20 -20.46 -4.62
N GLY A 22 11.05 -19.86 -4.93
CA GLY A 22 9.87 -19.87 -4.09
C GLY A 22 8.57 -19.58 -4.85
N ILE A 23 7.46 -19.49 -4.11
CA ILE A 23 6.15 -19.07 -4.64
C ILE A 23 5.66 -17.84 -3.89
N SER A 24 4.78 -17.04 -4.49
CA SER A 24 4.11 -15.96 -3.75
C SER A 24 3.22 -16.53 -2.64
N LEU A 25 3.04 -15.77 -1.56
CA LEU A 25 2.24 -16.17 -0.40
C LEU A 25 0.79 -16.43 -0.78
N THR A 26 0.25 -15.71 -1.76
CA THR A 26 -1.09 -15.96 -2.32
C THR A 26 -1.26 -17.37 -2.88
N LYS A 27 -0.18 -17.96 -3.43
CA LYS A 27 -0.19 -19.32 -4.02
C LYS A 27 0.06 -20.42 -3.00
N LEU A 28 0.36 -20.07 -1.75
CA LEU A 28 0.62 -21.06 -0.70
C LEU A 28 -0.59 -21.99 -0.45
N PRO A 29 -1.84 -21.49 -0.39
CA PRO A 29 -3.03 -22.35 -0.25
C PRO A 29 -3.21 -23.38 -1.36
N ASP A 30 -2.73 -23.10 -2.59
CA ASP A 30 -2.82 -24.06 -3.71
C ASP A 30 -2.04 -25.35 -3.43
N LYS A 31 -0.94 -25.24 -2.68
CA LYS A 31 -0.12 -26.39 -2.26
C LYS A 31 -0.49 -26.92 -0.88
N LYS A 32 -0.94 -26.05 0.02
CA LYS A 32 -1.26 -26.39 1.42
C LYS A 32 -2.56 -25.68 1.85
N PRO A 33 -3.75 -26.22 1.54
CA PRO A 33 -5.04 -25.50 1.73
C PRO A 33 -5.28 -24.96 3.14
N LEU A 34 -4.83 -25.67 4.18
CA LEU A 34 -4.99 -25.24 5.57
C LEU A 34 -4.20 -23.96 5.91
N THR A 35 -3.18 -23.58 5.13
CA THR A 35 -2.44 -22.32 5.36
C THR A 35 -3.25 -21.09 4.97
N PHE A 36 -4.38 -21.25 4.29
CA PHE A 36 -5.30 -20.13 4.05
C PHE A 36 -5.71 -19.43 5.35
N PHE A 37 -5.93 -20.21 6.42
CA PHE A 37 -6.32 -19.67 7.74
C PHE A 37 -5.17 -18.94 8.47
N SER A 38 -3.91 -19.22 8.12
CA SER A 38 -2.75 -18.54 8.70
C SER A 38 -2.26 -17.35 7.86
N LEU A 39 -2.73 -17.19 6.62
CA LEU A 39 -2.24 -16.17 5.69
C LEU A 39 -2.41 -14.75 6.25
N SER A 40 -3.56 -14.44 6.83
CA SER A 40 -3.80 -13.13 7.45
C SER A 40 -2.85 -12.85 8.62
N ARG A 41 -2.53 -13.88 9.40
CA ARG A 41 -1.61 -13.77 10.54
C ARG A 41 -0.18 -13.59 10.07
N ILE A 42 0.27 -14.39 9.11
CA ILE A 42 1.61 -14.28 8.50
C ILE A 42 1.79 -12.87 7.94
N LEU A 43 0.83 -12.38 7.17
CA LEU A 43 0.88 -11.04 6.59
C LEU A 43 0.97 -9.95 7.66
N ALA A 44 0.17 -10.03 8.73
CA ALA A 44 0.20 -9.06 9.82
C ALA A 44 1.52 -9.10 10.61
N ASP A 45 2.00 -10.30 10.95
CA ASP A 45 3.23 -10.47 11.71
C ASP A 45 4.45 -9.98 10.90
N LEU A 46 4.48 -10.19 9.58
CA LEU A 46 5.51 -9.65 8.69
C LEU A 46 5.46 -8.12 8.61
N HIS A 47 4.26 -7.53 8.51
CA HIS A 47 4.13 -6.08 8.44
C HIS A 47 4.53 -5.41 9.77
N LEU A 48 4.21 -6.04 10.90
CA LEU A 48 4.66 -5.60 12.22
C LEU A 48 6.18 -5.64 12.34
N ASP A 49 6.84 -6.72 11.91
CA ASP A 49 8.30 -6.80 11.91
C ASP A 49 8.92 -5.74 10.99
N LEU A 50 8.35 -5.51 9.81
CA LEU A 50 8.77 -4.45 8.91
C LEU A 50 8.71 -3.07 9.61
N HIS A 51 7.59 -2.75 10.24
CA HIS A 51 7.37 -1.49 10.93
C HIS A 51 8.21 -1.32 12.20
N SER A 52 8.80 -2.40 12.73
CA SER A 52 9.82 -2.32 13.79
C SER A 52 11.15 -1.71 13.27
N LYS A 53 11.41 -1.79 11.97
CA LYS A 53 12.65 -1.29 11.36
C LYS A 53 12.53 0.22 11.11
N ARG A 54 13.65 0.94 11.26
CA ARG A 54 13.73 2.39 11.04
C ARG A 54 14.59 2.71 9.83
N ALA A 55 14.15 3.67 9.02
CA ALA A 55 14.92 4.19 7.88
C ALA A 55 15.22 5.67 8.04
N LYS A 56 16.50 6.04 7.94
CA LYS A 56 16.93 7.44 7.90
C LYS A 56 16.95 7.99 6.46
N LYS A 57 17.38 7.16 5.50
CA LYS A 57 17.66 7.54 4.11
C LYS A 57 16.46 7.50 3.16
N LEU A 58 15.36 6.83 3.54
CA LEU A 58 14.13 6.85 2.75
C LEU A 58 13.49 8.24 2.81
N LYS A 59 12.79 8.60 1.74
CA LYS A 59 12.03 9.85 1.69
C LYS A 59 10.80 9.74 2.58
N ASP A 60 10.40 10.87 3.14
CA ASP A 60 9.24 10.97 4.02
C ASP A 60 7.93 10.90 3.23
N ILE A 61 6.97 10.12 3.72
CA ILE A 61 5.70 9.88 3.04
C ILE A 61 4.86 11.14 2.86
N ARG A 62 4.80 12.04 3.85
CA ARG A 62 4.02 13.28 3.76
C ARG A 62 4.63 14.19 2.70
N SER A 63 5.96 14.30 2.70
CA SER A 63 6.71 15.07 1.70
C SER A 63 6.47 14.58 0.27
N GLU A 64 6.48 13.26 0.04
CA GLU A 64 6.21 12.70 -1.29
C GLU A 64 4.72 12.80 -1.68
N ALA A 65 3.79 12.71 -0.73
CA ALA A 65 2.36 12.92 -0.99
C ALA A 65 2.09 14.37 -1.44
N VAL A 66 2.69 15.36 -0.75
CA VAL A 66 2.59 16.78 -1.15
C VAL A 66 3.17 17.01 -2.55
N LYS A 67 4.33 16.40 -2.88
CA LYS A 67 4.90 16.50 -4.25
C LYS A 67 4.00 15.85 -5.29
N THR A 68 3.28 14.80 -4.93
CA THR A 68 2.38 14.08 -5.85
C THR A 68 1.16 14.93 -6.23
N LEU A 69 0.73 15.87 -5.39
CA LEU A 69 -0.34 16.84 -5.73
C LEU A 69 -0.02 17.70 -6.98
N SER A 70 1.25 17.85 -7.34
CA SER A 70 1.68 18.59 -8.54
C SER A 70 1.65 17.74 -9.83
N LYS A 71 1.36 16.44 -9.75
CA LYS A 71 1.32 15.55 -10.92
C LYS A 71 0.08 15.80 -11.78
N GLU A 72 0.19 15.51 -13.07
CA GLU A 72 -0.86 15.72 -14.07
C GLU A 72 -2.19 15.03 -13.70
N PRO A 73 -2.23 13.78 -13.17
CA PRO A 73 -3.51 13.14 -12.81
C PRO A 73 -4.28 13.86 -11.69
N LEU A 74 -3.62 14.75 -10.95
CA LEU A 74 -4.19 15.58 -9.88
C LEU A 74 -4.52 16.99 -10.37
N SER A 75 -4.47 17.27 -11.67
CA SER A 75 -4.78 18.58 -12.27
C SER A 75 -6.26 18.98 -12.15
N PHE A 76 -7.15 18.01 -11.92
CA PHE A 76 -8.58 18.23 -11.69
C PHE A 76 -8.89 18.98 -10.38
N LEU A 77 -7.93 19.05 -9.44
CA LEU A 77 -8.05 19.84 -8.23
C LEU A 77 -7.65 21.30 -8.50
N SER A 78 -8.50 22.22 -8.06
CA SER A 78 -8.21 23.65 -7.98
C SER A 78 -7.03 23.96 -7.05
N LYS A 79 -6.49 25.17 -7.14
CA LYS A 79 -5.41 25.63 -6.25
C LYS A 79 -5.81 25.57 -4.78
N ASP A 80 -7.06 25.91 -4.47
CA ASP A 80 -7.58 25.89 -3.10
C ASP A 80 -7.75 24.46 -2.58
N GLU A 81 -8.30 23.54 -3.39
CA GLU A 81 -8.39 22.12 -3.01
C GLU A 81 -7.00 21.51 -2.78
N LYS A 82 -6.00 21.84 -3.61
CA LYS A 82 -4.61 21.40 -3.40
C LYS A 82 -4.00 21.98 -2.12
N LYS A 83 -4.32 23.24 -1.79
CA LYS A 83 -3.87 23.86 -0.54
C LYS A 83 -4.47 23.13 0.67
N ILE A 84 -5.77 22.84 0.65
CA ILE A 84 -6.45 22.08 1.71
C ILE A 84 -5.85 20.67 1.84
N ALA A 85 -5.69 19.96 0.72
CA ALA A 85 -5.08 18.63 0.73
C ALA A 85 -3.68 18.65 1.32
N LYS A 86 -2.87 19.67 0.96
CA LYS A 86 -1.53 19.86 1.53
C LYS A 86 -1.58 20.07 3.05
N GLU A 87 -2.43 20.96 3.55
CA GLU A 87 -2.61 21.20 4.99
C GLU A 87 -3.00 19.91 5.74
N LEU A 88 -3.95 19.14 5.19
CA LEU A 88 -4.36 17.85 5.76
C LEU A 88 -3.20 16.85 5.82
N ILE A 89 -2.34 16.80 4.79
CA ILE A 89 -1.19 15.89 4.74
C ILE A 89 -0.11 16.33 5.74
N GLU A 90 0.14 17.64 5.88
CA GLU A 90 1.16 18.18 6.77
C GLU A 90 0.79 18.01 8.25
N ASP A 91 -0.51 17.96 8.58
CA ASP A 91 -1.04 17.68 9.93
C ASP A 91 -0.95 16.19 10.33
N LEU A 92 -0.64 15.29 9.38
CA LEU A 92 -0.49 13.86 9.69
C LEU A 92 0.75 13.59 10.55
N PRO A 93 0.71 12.55 11.42
CA PRO A 93 1.83 12.17 12.25
C PRO A 93 3.13 11.94 11.47
N GLU A 94 4.25 12.36 12.05
CA GLU A 94 5.57 12.03 11.52
C GLU A 94 5.95 10.59 11.91
N GLY A 95 6.92 10.01 11.20
CA GLY A 95 7.50 8.75 11.60
C GLY A 95 8.78 8.41 10.85
N SER A 96 9.44 7.34 11.30
CA SER A 96 10.69 6.86 10.70
C SER A 96 10.69 5.35 10.44
N SER A 97 9.53 4.70 10.56
CA SER A 97 9.37 3.30 10.19
C SER A 97 9.60 3.12 8.70
N VAL A 98 10.15 1.96 8.31
CA VAL A 98 10.17 1.57 6.89
C VAL A 98 8.74 1.27 6.48
N LEU A 99 8.27 1.90 5.40
CA LEU A 99 6.97 1.65 4.79
C LEU A 99 7.19 1.02 3.42
N HIS A 100 6.46 -0.05 3.11
CA HIS A 100 6.42 -0.72 1.83
C HIS A 100 5.47 -0.02 0.85
N LEU A 101 4.28 0.37 1.30
CA LEU A 101 3.21 1.04 0.53
C LEU A 101 2.59 0.25 -0.63
N ASP A 102 3.13 -0.93 -0.96
CA ASP A 102 2.49 -1.91 -1.85
C ASP A 102 2.41 -3.31 -1.20
N PHE A 103 2.09 -3.35 0.10
CA PHE A 103 2.20 -4.58 0.88
C PHE A 103 0.98 -5.48 0.74
N HIS A 104 1.15 -6.59 0.01
CA HIS A 104 0.13 -7.62 -0.18
C HIS A 104 0.76 -9.01 -0.41
N PRO A 105 -0.01 -10.13 -0.31
CA PRO A 105 0.54 -11.49 -0.40
C PRO A 105 1.30 -11.84 -1.69
N GLU A 106 1.02 -11.20 -2.83
CA GLU A 106 1.84 -11.44 -4.04
C GLU A 106 3.29 -10.89 -3.91
N ASN A 107 3.52 -9.88 -3.06
CA ASN A 107 4.83 -9.27 -2.81
C ASN A 107 5.56 -9.94 -1.63
N VAL A 108 5.09 -11.12 -1.21
CA VAL A 108 5.75 -11.96 -0.20
C VAL A 108 6.08 -13.30 -0.84
N ILE A 109 7.37 -13.61 -0.98
CA ILE A 109 7.84 -14.91 -1.48
C ILE A 109 8.06 -15.86 -0.32
N VAL A 110 7.48 -17.05 -0.43
CA VAL A 110 7.71 -18.20 0.45
C VAL A 110 8.82 -19.06 -0.17
N ALA A 111 9.98 -19.07 0.47
CA ALA A 111 11.15 -19.83 0.02
C ALA A 111 11.90 -20.41 1.24
N ASN A 112 12.24 -21.70 1.20
CA ASN A 112 13.00 -22.39 2.25
C ASN A 112 12.47 -22.13 3.68
N ASP A 113 11.15 -22.30 3.87
CA ASP A 113 10.43 -22.04 5.14
C ASP A 113 10.57 -20.60 5.69
N SER A 114 11.01 -19.66 4.84
CA SER A 114 11.10 -18.23 5.16
C SER A 114 10.18 -17.40 4.27
N PHE A 115 9.90 -16.18 4.72
CA PHE A 115 9.13 -15.18 3.97
C PHE A 115 10.03 -14.02 3.60
N VAL A 116 10.01 -13.63 2.33
CA VAL A 116 10.81 -12.52 1.81
C VAL A 116 9.89 -11.50 1.16
N ILE A 117 9.88 -10.28 1.70
CA ILE A 117 9.16 -9.14 1.12
C ILE A 117 9.97 -8.61 -0.07
N ILE A 118 9.32 -8.45 -1.21
CA ILE A 118 9.90 -7.98 -2.47
C ILE A 118 9.13 -6.75 -2.99
N ASP A 119 9.61 -6.17 -4.08
CA ASP A 119 9.00 -5.02 -4.74
C ASP A 119 9.00 -3.71 -3.91
N TRP A 120 10.21 -3.27 -3.58
CA TRP A 120 10.46 -2.11 -2.72
C TRP A 120 10.40 -0.75 -3.45
N MET A 121 9.86 -0.68 -4.67
CA MET A 121 9.92 0.54 -5.49
C MET A 121 9.08 1.71 -4.95
N THR A 122 8.07 1.39 -4.14
CA THR A 122 7.16 2.31 -3.46
C THR A 122 7.61 2.67 -2.05
N ALA A 123 8.75 2.15 -1.59
CA ALA A 123 9.15 2.25 -0.21
C ALA A 123 9.47 3.69 0.24
N LEU A 124 8.91 4.10 1.37
CA LEU A 124 9.10 5.40 2.01
C LEU A 124 9.37 5.21 3.51
N LYS A 125 9.57 6.30 4.24
CA LYS A 125 9.52 6.29 5.71
C LYS A 125 8.34 7.13 6.21
N GLY A 126 7.83 6.77 7.38
CA GLY A 126 6.77 7.54 8.03
C GLY A 126 6.12 6.80 9.18
N ASP A 127 4.88 7.20 9.47
CA ASP A 127 4.00 6.54 10.42
C ASP A 127 3.48 5.19 9.85
N PRO A 128 3.56 4.08 10.60
CA PRO A 128 3.05 2.77 10.16
C PRO A 128 1.57 2.77 9.72
N ALA A 129 0.73 3.64 10.27
CA ALA A 129 -0.69 3.71 9.92
C ALA A 129 -0.91 4.02 8.43
N ALA A 130 0.04 4.73 7.80
CA ALA A 130 -0.01 5.00 6.38
C ALA A 130 0.14 3.74 5.52
N ASP A 131 1.03 2.84 5.90
CA ASP A 131 1.25 1.60 5.16
C ASP A 131 0.11 0.61 5.39
N VAL A 132 -0.43 0.57 6.61
CA VAL A 132 -1.67 -0.16 6.89
C VAL A 132 -2.82 0.38 6.03
N ALA A 133 -2.95 1.70 5.87
CA ALA A 133 -3.97 2.30 4.99
C ALA A 133 -3.75 1.92 3.53
N SER A 134 -2.49 1.82 3.07
CA SER A 134 -2.18 1.33 1.72
C SER A 134 -2.60 -0.13 1.55
N THR A 135 -2.29 -1.00 2.51
CA THR A 135 -2.75 -2.40 2.50
C THR A 135 -4.28 -2.49 2.48
N VAL A 136 -4.99 -1.66 3.27
CA VAL A 136 -6.46 -1.61 3.25
C VAL A 136 -6.96 -1.29 1.85
N PHE A 137 -6.41 -0.25 1.21
CA PHE A 137 -6.77 0.15 -0.15
C PHE A 137 -6.57 -0.98 -1.16
N LEU A 138 -5.42 -1.66 -1.12
CA LEU A 138 -5.11 -2.77 -2.04
C LEU A 138 -6.08 -3.95 -1.93
N PHE A 139 -6.63 -4.17 -0.74
CA PHE A 139 -7.58 -5.26 -0.50
C PHE A 139 -9.04 -4.85 -0.77
N GLN A 140 -9.40 -3.58 -0.62
CA GLN A 140 -10.78 -3.11 -0.75
C GLN A 140 -11.10 -2.53 -2.11
N ASP A 141 -10.20 -1.69 -2.65
CA ASP A 141 -10.52 -0.77 -3.74
C ASP A 141 -9.72 -1.05 -5.01
N ALA A 142 -8.50 -1.57 -4.89
CA ALA A 142 -7.64 -1.79 -6.04
C ALA A 142 -8.28 -2.76 -7.04
N GLU A 143 -8.22 -2.39 -8.32
CA GLU A 143 -8.73 -3.21 -9.41
C GLU A 143 -8.10 -4.61 -9.37
N LEU A 144 -8.93 -5.64 -9.61
CA LEU A 144 -8.47 -7.02 -9.71
C LEU A 144 -7.78 -7.22 -11.06
N TRP A 145 -8.55 -7.39 -12.13
CA TRP A 145 -8.05 -7.48 -13.51
C TRP A 145 -9.19 -7.18 -14.49
N PRO A 146 -9.00 -6.25 -15.46
CA PRO A 146 -9.97 -6.03 -16.52
C PRO A 146 -10.33 -7.34 -17.25
N GLY A 147 -11.62 -7.56 -17.52
CA GLY A 147 -12.09 -8.75 -18.25
C GLY A 147 -12.19 -10.04 -17.44
N THR A 148 -12.01 -10.00 -16.12
CA THR A 148 -12.22 -11.19 -15.26
C THR A 148 -13.71 -11.56 -15.18
N PRO A 149 -14.08 -12.85 -15.28
CA PRO A 149 -15.46 -13.29 -15.10
C PRO A 149 -16.05 -12.87 -13.75
N PHE A 150 -17.32 -12.45 -13.73
CA PHE A 150 -18.00 -11.93 -12.54
C PHE A 150 -17.92 -12.86 -11.32
N LEU A 151 -18.14 -14.17 -11.51
CA LEU A 151 -18.05 -15.14 -10.41
C LEU A 151 -16.65 -15.19 -9.78
N LYS A 152 -15.61 -15.03 -10.58
CA LYS A 152 -14.22 -15.00 -10.10
C LYS A 152 -13.92 -13.69 -9.36
N ILE A 153 -14.46 -12.56 -9.82
CA ILE A 153 -14.41 -11.27 -9.10
C ILE A 153 -15.08 -11.39 -7.73
N LEU A 154 -16.27 -11.99 -7.67
CA LEU A 154 -17.01 -12.18 -6.42
C LEU A 154 -16.21 -13.04 -5.44
N PHE A 155 -15.67 -14.17 -5.91
CA PHE A 155 -14.83 -15.05 -5.11
C PHE A 155 -13.61 -14.32 -4.53
N TYR A 156 -12.84 -13.61 -5.37
CA TYR A 156 -11.68 -12.85 -4.90
C TYR A 156 -12.04 -11.75 -3.93
N THR A 157 -13.17 -11.07 -4.13
CA THR A 157 -13.66 -10.05 -3.21
C THR A 157 -13.91 -10.62 -1.82
N VAL A 158 -14.53 -11.80 -1.73
CA VAL A 158 -14.76 -12.50 -0.45
C VAL A 158 -13.43 -12.89 0.21
N VAL A 159 -12.51 -13.46 -0.56
CA VAL A 159 -11.18 -13.86 -0.08
C VAL A 159 -10.39 -12.66 0.45
N ARG A 160 -10.33 -11.55 -0.31
CA ARG A 160 -9.68 -10.31 0.11
C ARG A 160 -10.26 -9.79 1.42
N LYS A 161 -11.59 -9.76 1.57
CA LYS A 161 -12.26 -9.34 2.81
C LYS A 161 -11.90 -10.22 4.00
N PHE A 162 -11.86 -11.55 3.81
CA PHE A 162 -11.46 -12.48 4.88
C PHE A 162 -10.01 -12.23 5.31
N ILE A 163 -9.10 -12.12 4.35
CA ILE A 163 -7.67 -11.89 4.62
C ILE A 163 -7.49 -10.57 5.37
N LEU A 164 -8.06 -9.48 4.83
CA LEU A 164 -7.95 -8.15 5.41
C LEU A 164 -8.51 -8.09 6.84
N LYS A 165 -9.68 -8.71 7.09
CA LYS A 165 -10.27 -8.76 8.43
C LYS A 165 -9.35 -9.45 9.44
N GLY A 166 -8.78 -10.59 9.08
CA GLY A 166 -7.83 -11.30 9.93
C GLY A 166 -6.54 -10.51 10.15
N TYR A 167 -6.05 -9.85 9.09
CA TYR A 167 -4.84 -9.03 9.12
C TYR A 167 -5.03 -7.85 10.06
N LEU A 168 -6.10 -7.06 9.89
CA LEU A 168 -6.38 -5.89 10.73
C LEU A 168 -6.60 -6.29 12.19
N LYS A 169 -7.38 -7.35 12.44
CA LYS A 169 -7.59 -7.85 13.80
C LYS A 169 -6.27 -8.15 14.51
N ARG A 170 -5.33 -8.81 13.82
CA ARG A 170 -4.03 -9.17 14.37
C ARG A 170 -3.14 -7.93 14.51
N TYR A 171 -3.02 -7.14 13.46
CA TYR A 171 -2.12 -5.98 13.41
C TYR A 171 -2.47 -4.94 14.47
N LEU A 172 -3.73 -4.50 14.52
CA LEU A 172 -4.20 -3.48 15.47
C LEU A 172 -4.08 -3.99 16.91
N SER A 173 -4.42 -5.26 17.16
CA SER A 173 -4.31 -5.86 18.50
C SER A 173 -2.87 -5.93 19.03
N VAL A 174 -1.86 -6.09 18.17
CA VAL A 174 -0.45 -6.19 18.60
C VAL A 174 0.20 -4.83 18.69
N SER A 175 -0.05 -3.97 17.72
CA SER A 175 0.54 -2.63 17.66
C SER A 175 -0.07 -1.66 18.67
N GLY A 176 -1.31 -1.92 19.11
CA GLY A 176 -2.08 -0.97 19.91
C GLY A 176 -2.63 0.22 19.12
N MET A 177 -2.48 0.21 17.79
CA MET A 177 -2.95 1.27 16.88
C MET A 177 -4.48 1.33 16.87
N ASP A 178 -5.04 2.54 16.97
CA ASP A 178 -6.47 2.79 16.75
C ASP A 178 -6.75 2.85 15.25
N TRP A 179 -7.85 2.24 14.81
CA TRP A 179 -8.29 2.30 13.43
C TRP A 179 -8.44 3.74 12.89
N ARG A 180 -8.83 4.68 13.77
CA ARG A 180 -8.92 6.11 13.43
C ARG A 180 -7.58 6.73 13.02
N GLU A 181 -6.46 6.15 13.42
CA GLU A 181 -5.14 6.58 12.97
C GLU A 181 -4.90 6.16 11.52
N VAL A 182 -5.34 4.96 11.13
CA VAL A 182 -5.28 4.45 9.75
C VAL A 182 -6.16 5.26 8.82
N GLU A 183 -7.39 5.58 9.24
CA GLU A 183 -8.36 6.32 8.42
C GLU A 183 -7.85 7.70 7.98
N LYS A 184 -7.08 8.39 8.83
CA LYS A 184 -6.48 9.70 8.51
C LYS A 184 -5.59 9.65 7.26
N TRP A 185 -4.99 8.50 6.96
CA TRP A 185 -4.10 8.33 5.82
C TRP A 185 -4.81 8.05 4.50
N ARG A 186 -6.15 7.95 4.49
CA ARG A 186 -6.95 7.68 3.27
C ARG A 186 -6.62 8.62 2.11
N LEU A 187 -6.57 9.93 2.38
CA LEU A 187 -6.30 10.95 1.36
C LEU A 187 -4.91 10.80 0.71
N PRO A 188 -3.80 10.72 1.47
CA PRO A 188 -2.48 10.42 0.89
C PRO A 188 -2.45 9.17 0.01
N ILE A 189 -3.12 8.08 0.41
CA ILE A 189 -3.14 6.83 -0.36
C ILE A 189 -3.89 7.01 -1.69
N LEU A 190 -5.02 7.71 -1.69
CA LEU A 190 -5.74 8.07 -2.91
C LEU A 190 -4.89 8.93 -3.85
N ILE A 191 -4.18 9.92 -3.30
CA ILE A 191 -3.28 10.80 -4.05
C ILE A 191 -2.14 10.00 -4.69
N PHE A 192 -1.50 9.08 -3.96
CA PHE A 192 -0.47 8.23 -4.52
C PHE A 192 -1.03 7.31 -5.60
N ARG A 193 -2.17 6.66 -5.35
CA ARG A 193 -2.77 5.75 -6.33
C ARG A 193 -3.06 6.46 -7.65
N LEU A 194 -3.76 7.60 -7.57
CA LEU A 194 -4.11 8.37 -8.76
C LEU A 194 -2.88 9.02 -9.41
N GLY A 195 -1.96 9.58 -8.62
CA GLY A 195 -0.84 10.37 -9.13
C GLY A 195 0.35 9.57 -9.64
N LEU A 196 0.55 8.34 -9.14
CA LEU A 196 1.69 7.50 -9.51
C LEU A 196 1.29 6.36 -10.45
N TRP A 197 0.15 5.69 -10.22
CA TRP A 197 -0.31 4.60 -11.08
C TRP A 197 -1.28 5.07 -12.16
N ASN A 198 -2.17 6.02 -11.85
CA ASN A 198 -3.14 6.61 -12.78
C ASN A 198 -3.93 5.56 -13.59
N ILE A 199 -4.43 4.53 -12.89
CA ILE A 199 -5.20 3.44 -13.51
C ILE A 199 -6.53 4.01 -14.03
N GLU A 200 -6.79 3.76 -15.31
CA GLU A 200 -7.90 4.38 -16.04
C GLU A 200 -9.28 4.04 -15.43
N SER A 201 -9.49 2.78 -15.08
CA SER A 201 -10.72 2.28 -14.45
C SER A 201 -10.99 2.87 -13.07
N GLU A 202 -9.94 3.18 -12.30
CA GLU A 202 -10.03 3.71 -10.93
C GLU A 202 -10.18 5.23 -10.92
N ARG A 203 -9.74 5.92 -11.98
CA ARG A 203 -9.56 7.39 -12.02
C ARG A 203 -10.78 8.17 -11.54
N ALA A 204 -11.96 7.88 -12.09
CA ALA A 204 -13.17 8.66 -11.79
C ALA A 204 -13.59 8.52 -10.31
N ALA A 205 -13.50 7.31 -9.76
CA ALA A 205 -13.83 7.06 -8.35
C ALA A 205 -12.83 7.75 -7.41
N LEU A 206 -11.53 7.64 -7.69
CA LEU A 206 -10.47 8.29 -6.91
C LEU A 206 -10.61 9.82 -6.94
N GLN A 207 -10.87 10.40 -8.11
CA GLN A 207 -11.07 11.85 -8.25
C GLN A 207 -12.27 12.34 -7.44
N LYS A 208 -13.38 11.60 -7.46
CA LYS A 208 -14.58 11.92 -6.68
C LYS A 208 -14.27 11.92 -5.18
N GLU A 209 -13.67 10.85 -4.66
CA GLU A 209 -13.41 10.70 -3.23
C GLU A 209 -12.40 11.75 -2.72
N ILE A 210 -11.33 12.01 -3.47
CA ILE A 210 -10.36 13.07 -3.12
C ILE A 210 -11.05 14.43 -3.00
N ARG A 211 -11.94 14.76 -3.95
CA ARG A 211 -12.69 16.02 -3.92
C ARG A 211 -13.64 16.08 -2.73
N GLU A 212 -14.35 15.00 -2.44
CA GLU A 212 -15.25 14.91 -1.28
C GLU A 212 -14.51 15.17 0.04
N ILE A 213 -13.33 14.56 0.23
CA ILE A 213 -12.50 14.79 1.42
C ILE A 213 -12.08 16.27 1.52
N THR A 214 -11.50 16.83 0.46
CA THR A 214 -11.03 18.23 0.47
C THR A 214 -12.14 19.26 0.63
N THR A 215 -13.36 18.97 0.13
CA THR A 215 -14.51 19.88 0.23
C THR A 215 -15.15 19.80 1.62
N SER A 216 -15.26 18.61 2.19
CA SER A 216 -15.84 18.41 3.54
C SER A 216 -14.99 19.09 4.61
N SER A 217 -13.65 19.05 4.47
CA SER A 217 -12.74 19.78 5.35
C SER A 217 -12.84 21.30 5.21
N LYS A 218 -13.31 21.83 4.07
CA LYS A 218 -13.57 23.25 3.87
C LYS A 218 -14.84 23.71 4.59
N ALA A 219 -15.86 22.86 4.66
CA ALA A 219 -17.15 23.19 5.27
C ALA A 219 -17.15 23.11 6.81
N GLY A 220 -16.19 22.39 7.40
CA GLY A 220 -16.04 22.25 8.86
C GLY A 220 -15.09 23.25 9.53
N LYS A 221 -14.49 24.18 8.76
CA LYS A 221 -13.72 25.32 9.26
C LYS A 221 -14.56 26.58 9.17
#